data_AF-A0A3M7PUC0-F1
#
_entry.id   AF-A0A3M7PUC0-F1
#
_cell.length_a   1.000
_cell.length_b   1.000
_cell.length_c   1.000
_cell.angle_alpha   90.00
_cell.angle_beta   90.00
_cell.angle_gamma   90.00
#
_symmetry.space_group_name_H-M   'P 1'
#
loop_
_entity.id
_entity.type
_entity.pdbx_description
1 polymer ?
#
loop_
_entity_poly.entity_id
_entity_poly.type
_entity_poly.pdbx_seq_one_letter_code
_entity_poly.pdbx_strand_id
1 'polypeptide(L)'
;MPDFYHKLSCVKIAGFTIFKAMRYGIYYQGRQSIILDQNKLIDNFISAFTYVIEPAPILHKFSDKFYTNNNSLIVGQSLGFNCLSDVRTFDLNFNSATRIETFGAGTNLQGKIGLVWSNFIGAANGAPYKPWAGLMTFNAVDGRTLFNNLTITNFNEQCGVKNYVLATNRDNDDAQHPVMMKNIHIYGVENSSKIWIHRPNLDKINIWDCIDMDCDAMKKALLNDLDGSFLGEPGTVIPQSEFEWGSQKRGLGDFRIPKEMLAAPNGSMIPPNQTYKYPGIVRDENLCQYIHDWQAYKCHGIEHRVLLIESMDPDTIRRRLSPVAIHVNNTFLDLINGPQDLILRINNNFRVWIVNNDYFLKNFRIKIKLSRRVSTKWPSSVFEINEFFFHNRKS
;
A
#
# COMPACT_ATOMS: atom_id res chain seq x y z
N MET A 1 13.51 -19.73 -39.40
CA MET A 1 14.66 -19.38 -38.55
C MET A 1 14.36 -19.88 -37.13
N PRO A 2 15.35 -20.08 -36.25
CA PRO A 2 15.08 -20.33 -34.84
C PRO A 2 14.64 -19.01 -34.19
N ASP A 3 13.42 -18.97 -33.66
CA ASP A 3 12.87 -17.77 -33.04
C ASP A 3 13.47 -17.54 -31.64
N PHE A 4 14.58 -16.80 -31.58
CA PHE A 4 15.23 -16.36 -30.34
C PHE A 4 14.46 -15.24 -29.62
N TYR A 5 13.14 -15.42 -29.44
CA TYR A 5 12.32 -14.58 -28.57
C TYR A 5 12.64 -14.86 -27.09
N HIS A 6 13.79 -14.36 -26.62
CA HIS A 6 14.07 -14.24 -25.19
C HIS A 6 13.01 -13.34 -24.55
N LYS A 7 12.05 -13.96 -23.84
CA LYS A 7 10.99 -13.26 -23.12
C LYS A 7 11.59 -12.44 -21.98
N LEU A 8 11.81 -11.14 -22.23
CA LEU A 8 12.37 -10.20 -21.27
C LEU A 8 11.55 -10.22 -19.96
N SER A 9 12.18 -10.69 -18.89
CA SER A 9 11.56 -10.91 -17.57
C SER A 9 11.75 -9.72 -16.63
N CYS A 10 12.94 -9.13 -16.63
CA CYS A 10 13.27 -7.94 -15.84
C CYS A 10 14.05 -6.90 -16.65
N VAL A 11 13.92 -5.64 -16.25
CA VAL A 11 14.77 -4.51 -16.68
C VAL A 11 15.71 -4.15 -15.53
N LYS A 12 16.94 -3.74 -15.84
CA LYS A 12 17.90 -3.20 -14.85
C LYS A 12 18.29 -1.77 -15.24
N ILE A 13 18.17 -0.84 -14.30
CA ILE A 13 18.65 0.55 -14.42
C ILE A 13 19.72 0.74 -13.34
N ALA A 14 20.97 0.95 -13.74
CA ALA A 14 22.10 0.88 -12.82
C ALA A 14 23.24 1.85 -13.13
N GLY A 15 23.96 2.27 -12.09
CA GLY A 15 25.12 3.16 -12.19
C GLY A 15 24.79 4.63 -12.46
N PHE A 16 23.51 5.01 -12.54
CA PHE A 16 23.12 6.39 -12.83
C PHE A 16 23.35 7.30 -11.62
N THR A 17 23.91 8.48 -11.86
CA THR A 17 23.89 9.60 -10.89
C THR A 17 22.90 10.64 -11.39
N ILE A 18 21.81 10.86 -10.66
CA ILE A 18 20.72 11.76 -11.03
C ILE A 18 20.50 12.73 -9.87
N PHE A 19 20.77 14.01 -10.13
CA PHE A 19 20.71 15.07 -9.14
C PHE A 19 19.71 16.17 -9.51
N LYS A 20 19.04 16.75 -8.50
CA LYS A 20 18.13 17.90 -8.61
C LYS A 20 17.01 17.72 -9.67
N ALA A 21 16.55 16.49 -9.91
CA ALA A 21 15.41 16.24 -10.78
C ALA A 21 14.13 16.83 -10.15
N MET A 22 13.56 17.85 -10.82
CA MET A 22 12.42 18.66 -10.35
C MET A 22 11.13 17.86 -10.08
N ARG A 23 11.05 16.65 -10.63
CA ARG A 23 9.90 15.72 -10.57
C ARG A 23 10.41 14.35 -10.14
N TYR A 24 10.61 13.43 -11.08
CA TYR A 24 11.12 12.07 -10.81
C TYR A 24 12.61 11.96 -11.17
N GLY A 25 13.42 11.41 -10.28
CA GLY A 25 14.81 11.02 -10.57
C GLY A 25 14.84 9.77 -11.47
N ILE A 26 14.25 8.67 -10.99
CA ILE A 26 13.90 7.50 -11.80
C ILE A 26 12.38 7.32 -11.76
N TYR A 27 11.74 7.39 -12.93
CA TYR A 27 10.39 6.88 -13.17
C TYR A 27 10.49 5.61 -14.02
N TYR A 28 9.93 4.50 -13.54
CA TYR A 28 9.76 3.29 -14.34
C TYR A 28 8.28 2.97 -14.54
N GLN A 29 7.89 2.61 -15.77
CA GLN A 29 6.60 2.03 -16.05
C GLN A 29 6.74 1.01 -17.19
N GLY A 30 6.51 -0.27 -16.91
CA GLY A 30 6.65 -1.33 -17.91
C GLY A 30 6.21 -2.70 -17.42
N ARG A 31 6.14 -3.67 -18.34
CA ARG A 31 5.61 -5.04 -18.08
C ARG A 31 6.56 -5.93 -17.28
N GLN A 32 7.80 -5.52 -17.11
CA GLN A 32 8.89 -6.30 -16.54
C GLN A 32 9.07 -5.99 -15.06
N SER A 33 9.59 -6.95 -14.30
CA SER A 33 10.16 -6.65 -12.98
C SER A 33 11.32 -5.66 -13.11
N ILE A 34 11.53 -4.80 -12.12
CA ILE A 34 12.52 -3.71 -12.19
C ILE A 34 13.61 -3.87 -11.14
N ILE A 35 14.87 -3.78 -11.57
CA ILE A 35 16.06 -3.78 -10.72
C ILE A 35 16.68 -2.38 -10.81
N LEU A 36 16.66 -1.63 -9.72
CA LEU A 36 17.54 -0.49 -9.51
C LEU A 36 18.78 -0.99 -8.74
N ASP A 37 19.97 -0.59 -9.16
CA ASP A 37 21.24 -1.06 -8.58
C ASP A 37 22.34 -0.01 -8.71
N GLN A 38 23.09 0.28 -7.64
CA GLN A 38 24.25 1.19 -7.67
C GLN A 38 23.95 2.61 -8.22
N ASN A 39 22.72 3.09 -8.05
CA ASN A 39 22.31 4.43 -8.47
C ASN A 39 22.57 5.45 -7.35
N LYS A 40 22.82 6.70 -7.71
CA LYS A 40 22.96 7.84 -6.79
C LYS A 40 21.88 8.86 -7.10
N LEU A 41 20.87 8.96 -6.23
CA LEU A 41 19.68 9.77 -6.43
C LEU A 41 19.69 10.89 -5.38
N ILE A 42 19.96 12.11 -5.83
CA ILE A 42 20.37 13.23 -4.98
C ILE A 42 19.46 14.44 -5.21
N ASP A 43 18.93 15.06 -4.17
CA ASP A 43 18.12 16.29 -4.24
C ASP A 43 16.81 16.22 -5.07
N ASN A 44 16.50 15.08 -5.70
CA ASN A 44 15.35 14.88 -6.57
C ASN A 44 14.03 15.00 -5.79
N PHE A 45 12.98 15.54 -6.40
CA PHE A 45 11.70 15.74 -5.72
C PHE A 45 11.03 14.40 -5.34
N ILE A 46 10.98 13.44 -6.26
CA ILE A 46 10.84 12.01 -5.95
C ILE A 46 12.07 11.29 -6.50
N SER A 47 12.88 10.63 -5.65
CA SER A 47 14.11 9.98 -6.14
C SER A 47 13.82 8.74 -6.99
N ALA A 48 12.98 7.80 -6.56
CA ALA A 48 12.55 6.67 -7.40
C ALA A 48 11.08 6.27 -7.21
N PHE A 49 10.39 6.07 -8.32
CA PHE A 49 8.99 5.63 -8.39
C PHE A 49 8.77 4.66 -9.56
N THR A 50 7.96 3.62 -9.34
CA THR A 50 7.89 2.48 -10.25
C THR A 50 6.49 1.88 -10.36
N TYR A 51 6.03 1.69 -11.59
CA TYR A 51 4.92 0.82 -11.94
C TYR A 51 5.41 -0.44 -12.65
N VAL A 52 5.02 -1.59 -12.12
CA VAL A 52 5.22 -2.87 -12.79
C VAL A 52 3.85 -3.35 -13.30
N ILE A 53 3.70 -3.37 -14.62
CA ILE A 53 2.43 -3.63 -15.33
C ILE A 53 2.21 -5.14 -15.54
N GLU A 54 0.96 -5.56 -15.53
CA GLU A 54 0.42 -6.93 -15.72
C GLU A 54 0.76 -7.92 -14.60
N PRO A 55 -0.09 -8.93 -14.34
CA PRO A 55 -1.35 -9.24 -15.03
C PRO A 55 -2.51 -8.37 -14.55
N ALA A 56 -3.53 -8.21 -15.41
CA ALA A 56 -4.81 -7.65 -14.99
C ALA A 56 -5.44 -8.56 -13.91
N PRO A 57 -5.89 -8.03 -12.75
CA PRO A 57 -6.35 -8.85 -11.64
C PRO A 57 -7.63 -9.65 -11.95
N ILE A 58 -8.44 -9.19 -12.91
CA ILE A 58 -9.59 -9.93 -13.45
C ILE A 58 -9.23 -11.29 -14.09
N LEU A 59 -7.94 -11.57 -14.31
CA LEU A 59 -7.44 -12.87 -14.73
C LEU A 59 -7.18 -13.84 -13.57
N HIS A 60 -7.28 -13.38 -12.32
CA HIS A 60 -7.06 -14.14 -11.08
C HIS A 60 -5.70 -14.88 -11.05
N LYS A 61 -4.65 -14.16 -11.47
CA LYS A 61 -3.29 -14.70 -11.68
C LYS A 61 -2.26 -13.99 -10.82
N PHE A 62 -1.48 -14.80 -10.11
CA PHE A 62 -0.17 -14.44 -9.56
C PHE A 62 0.88 -14.41 -10.66
N SER A 63 1.97 -13.70 -10.42
CA SER A 63 2.96 -13.35 -11.45
C SER A 63 4.40 -13.20 -10.95
N ASP A 64 4.61 -13.24 -9.63
CA ASP A 64 5.91 -13.22 -8.95
C ASP A 64 6.77 -11.97 -9.20
N LYS A 65 6.17 -10.95 -9.83
CA LYS A 65 6.83 -9.71 -10.23
C LYS A 65 7.37 -8.94 -9.04
N PHE A 66 8.46 -8.23 -9.29
CA PHE A 66 9.21 -7.56 -8.25
C PHE A 66 9.77 -6.20 -8.66
N TYR A 67 10.02 -5.37 -7.65
CA TYR A 67 10.91 -4.22 -7.70
C TYR A 67 11.99 -4.43 -6.63
N THR A 68 13.25 -4.53 -7.04
CA THR A 68 14.37 -4.48 -6.11
C THR A 68 15.13 -3.18 -6.28
N ASN A 69 15.45 -2.48 -5.19
CA ASN A 69 16.45 -1.41 -5.18
C ASN A 69 17.64 -1.87 -4.35
N ASN A 70 18.82 -1.96 -4.98
CA ASN A 70 20.04 -2.47 -4.38
C ASN A 70 21.17 -1.44 -4.39
N ASN A 71 22.06 -1.50 -3.40
CA ASN A 71 23.39 -0.86 -3.42
C ASN A 71 23.38 0.65 -3.74
N SER A 72 22.26 1.34 -3.53
CA SER A 72 22.01 2.69 -4.07
C SER A 72 21.99 3.74 -2.96
N LEU A 73 22.44 4.95 -3.30
CA LEU A 73 22.50 6.12 -2.43
C LEU A 73 21.30 7.03 -2.71
N ILE A 74 20.52 7.33 -1.67
CA ILE A 74 19.36 8.22 -1.70
C ILE A 74 19.62 9.42 -0.79
N VAL A 75 19.67 10.64 -1.33
CA VAL A 75 19.94 11.89 -0.59
C VAL A 75 18.76 12.85 -0.73
N GLY A 76 18.12 13.21 0.37
CA GLY A 76 17.00 14.16 0.36
C GLY A 76 17.44 15.59 0.05
N GLN A 77 18.41 16.09 0.82
CA GLN A 77 19.07 17.38 0.61
C GLN A 77 20.59 17.29 0.81
N SER A 78 21.36 17.59 -0.24
CA SER A 78 22.82 17.66 -0.22
C SER A 78 23.31 19.00 0.36
N LEU A 79 24.60 19.08 0.70
CA LEU A 79 25.23 20.36 1.10
C LEU A 79 25.24 21.40 -0.05
N GLY A 80 24.96 20.98 -1.28
CA GLY A 80 24.80 21.86 -2.45
C GLY A 80 23.35 22.24 -2.75
N PHE A 81 22.40 21.92 -1.86
CA PHE A 81 21.00 22.32 -1.99
C PHE A 81 20.76 23.73 -1.41
N ASN A 82 20.13 24.60 -2.18
CA ASN A 82 19.88 26.00 -1.84
C ASN A 82 18.38 26.31 -1.93
N CYS A 83 17.76 26.62 -0.79
CA CYS A 83 16.32 26.91 -0.66
C CYS A 83 15.79 28.04 -1.56
N LEU A 84 16.66 28.95 -2.04
CA LEU A 84 16.26 30.11 -2.86
C LEU A 84 16.37 29.85 -4.37
N SER A 85 17.25 28.94 -4.81
CA SER A 85 17.47 28.65 -6.23
C SER A 85 16.95 27.29 -6.67
N ASP A 86 16.98 26.27 -5.81
CA ASP A 86 16.51 24.92 -6.12
C ASP A 86 15.00 24.76 -5.85
N VAL A 87 14.23 25.80 -6.17
CA VAL A 87 12.77 25.84 -6.00
C VAL A 87 12.10 25.09 -7.14
N ARG A 88 11.15 24.20 -6.83
CA ARG A 88 10.35 23.46 -7.84
C ARG A 88 9.57 24.43 -8.73
N THR A 89 10.08 24.66 -9.94
CA THR A 89 9.37 25.40 -10.99
C THR A 89 8.29 24.52 -11.63
N PHE A 90 7.15 25.13 -11.93
CA PHE A 90 6.06 24.51 -12.69
C PHE A 90 6.12 24.85 -14.18
N ASP A 91 7.26 25.38 -14.63
CA ASP A 91 7.42 26.10 -15.90
C ASP A 91 7.63 25.15 -17.09
N LEU A 92 6.54 24.47 -17.44
CA LEU A 92 6.34 23.75 -18.69
C LEU A 92 4.95 24.14 -19.21
N ASN A 93 4.71 23.94 -20.52
CA ASN A 93 3.38 24.04 -21.09
C ASN A 93 2.34 23.34 -20.18
N PHE A 94 1.33 24.08 -19.73
CA PHE A 94 0.42 23.67 -18.64
C PHE A 94 -0.15 22.24 -18.81
N ASN A 95 -0.46 21.86 -20.05
CA ASN A 95 -1.00 20.55 -20.42
C ASN A 95 -0.01 19.38 -20.28
N SER A 96 1.31 19.62 -20.32
CA SER A 96 2.33 18.60 -20.01
C SER A 96 2.77 18.69 -18.55
N ALA A 97 2.93 19.90 -17.99
CA ALA A 97 3.26 20.12 -16.58
C ALA A 97 2.38 19.26 -15.65
N THR A 98 1.06 19.48 -15.74
CA THR A 98 0.00 18.77 -14.97
C THR A 98 0.04 17.25 -15.04
N ARG A 99 0.66 16.66 -16.08
CA ARG A 99 0.74 15.19 -16.26
C ARG A 99 1.98 14.57 -15.64
N ILE A 100 3.10 15.29 -15.64
CA ILE A 100 4.35 14.86 -15.00
C ILE A 100 4.51 15.41 -13.57
N GLU A 101 3.45 15.89 -12.95
CA GLU A 101 3.53 16.36 -11.55
C GLU A 101 3.86 15.21 -10.60
N THR A 102 4.52 15.58 -9.50
CA THR A 102 4.76 14.76 -8.31
C THR A 102 3.88 15.24 -7.17
N PHE A 103 3.29 14.31 -6.42
CA PHE A 103 2.80 14.58 -5.07
C PHE A 103 4.01 14.69 -4.12
N GLY A 104 3.90 15.57 -3.11
CA GLY A 104 4.83 15.62 -1.98
C GLY A 104 4.20 15.06 -0.70
N ALA A 105 5.02 14.85 0.32
CA ALA A 105 4.65 14.23 1.59
C ALA A 105 4.55 15.24 2.76
N GLY A 106 3.82 14.87 3.81
CA GLY A 106 3.55 15.72 4.97
C GLY A 106 2.35 16.67 4.79
N THR A 107 2.32 17.73 5.59
CA THR A 107 1.30 18.80 5.53
C THR A 107 1.51 19.80 4.39
N ASN A 108 2.73 19.88 3.84
CA ASN A 108 3.05 20.68 2.66
C ASN A 108 3.40 19.75 1.48
N LEU A 109 2.62 19.85 0.40
CA LEU A 109 2.80 19.05 -0.83
C LEU A 109 4.09 19.34 -1.61
N GLN A 110 4.96 20.21 -1.09
CA GLN A 110 6.33 20.44 -1.56
C GLN A 110 7.37 19.52 -0.90
N GLY A 111 7.01 18.69 0.09
CA GLY A 111 7.94 17.77 0.75
C GLY A 111 8.48 16.70 -0.20
N LYS A 112 9.79 16.64 -0.38
CA LYS A 112 10.44 15.64 -1.25
C LYS A 112 10.26 14.23 -0.67
N ILE A 113 10.33 13.24 -1.55
CA ILE A 113 10.20 11.82 -1.23
C ILE A 113 11.42 11.06 -1.78
N GLY A 114 12.05 10.22 -0.96
CA GLY A 114 13.12 9.34 -1.45
C GLY A 114 12.56 8.25 -2.36
N LEU A 115 11.88 7.30 -1.76
CA LEU A 115 11.26 6.16 -2.41
C LEU A 115 9.74 6.22 -2.24
N VAL A 116 8.99 5.68 -3.19
CA VAL A 116 7.54 5.53 -3.09
C VAL A 116 7.20 4.06 -2.87
N TRP A 117 6.14 3.76 -2.11
CA TRP A 117 5.54 2.41 -2.11
C TRP A 117 5.24 1.96 -3.54
N SER A 118 5.49 0.69 -3.80
CA SER A 118 5.49 0.17 -5.16
C SER A 118 4.10 -0.20 -5.61
N ASN A 119 3.82 -0.01 -6.90
CA ASN A 119 2.49 -0.23 -7.46
C ASN A 119 2.62 -1.24 -8.60
N PHE A 120 2.04 -2.42 -8.41
CA PHE A 120 1.95 -3.45 -9.44
C PHE A 120 0.54 -3.36 -10.02
N ILE A 121 0.40 -3.04 -11.32
CA ILE A 121 -0.87 -2.56 -11.90
C ILE A 121 -1.30 -3.40 -13.10
N GLY A 122 -2.61 -3.55 -13.29
CA GLY A 122 -3.17 -4.50 -14.26
C GLY A 122 -2.84 -4.19 -15.72
N ALA A 123 -2.80 -2.92 -16.09
CA ALA A 123 -2.42 -2.41 -17.41
C ALA A 123 -1.71 -1.05 -17.28
N ALA A 124 -1.35 -0.40 -18.39
CA ALA A 124 -0.72 0.94 -18.35
C ALA A 124 -1.74 2.05 -18.01
N ASN A 125 -1.32 3.07 -17.26
CA ASN A 125 -2.19 4.21 -16.89
C ASN A 125 -2.39 5.25 -18.01
N GLY A 126 -1.80 5.05 -19.19
CA GLY A 126 -1.91 5.99 -20.31
C GLY A 126 -0.98 7.21 -20.24
N ALA A 127 0.03 7.21 -19.37
CA ALA A 127 1.14 8.15 -19.47
C ALA A 127 1.82 8.06 -20.86
N PRO A 128 2.31 9.17 -21.45
CA PRO A 128 2.34 10.53 -20.92
C PRO A 128 1.08 11.37 -21.24
N TYR A 129 -0.01 10.75 -21.70
CA TYR A 129 -1.28 11.44 -21.99
C TYR A 129 -2.17 11.61 -20.75
N LYS A 130 -1.95 10.79 -19.72
CA LYS A 130 -2.54 10.86 -18.38
C LYS A 130 -1.49 11.20 -17.31
N PRO A 131 -1.91 11.60 -16.09
CA PRO A 131 -0.99 11.84 -14.97
C PRO A 131 -0.14 10.61 -14.64
N TRP A 132 1.16 10.83 -14.42
CA TRP A 132 2.13 9.74 -14.27
C TRP A 132 1.95 8.95 -12.96
N ALA A 133 1.52 9.59 -11.88
CA ALA A 133 1.23 8.97 -10.57
C ALA A 133 -0.22 8.47 -10.41
N GLY A 134 -1.12 8.85 -11.32
CA GLY A 134 -2.50 8.40 -11.29
C GLY A 134 -2.67 6.97 -11.79
N LEU A 135 -3.65 6.25 -11.25
CA LEU A 135 -4.14 5.02 -11.85
C LEU A 135 -5.21 5.29 -12.93
N MET A 136 -5.31 4.36 -13.88
CA MET A 136 -6.47 4.18 -14.77
C MET A 136 -6.89 2.69 -14.81
N THR A 137 -6.31 1.85 -13.94
CA THR A 137 -6.41 0.38 -13.99
C THR A 137 -6.20 -0.18 -12.59
N PHE A 138 -6.97 -1.20 -12.21
CA PHE A 138 -6.82 -1.93 -10.96
C PHE A 138 -5.39 -2.40 -10.66
N ASN A 139 -5.03 -2.50 -9.38
CA ASN A 139 -3.77 -3.13 -8.95
C ASN A 139 -3.76 -4.65 -9.24
N ALA A 140 -2.59 -5.18 -9.60
CA ALA A 140 -2.36 -6.62 -9.79
C ALA A 140 -2.41 -7.39 -8.45
N VAL A 141 -2.79 -8.67 -8.53
CA VAL A 141 -3.01 -9.54 -7.35
C VAL A 141 -1.74 -9.70 -6.50
N ASP A 142 -0.56 -9.74 -7.13
CA ASP A 142 0.71 -9.82 -6.43
C ASP A 142 1.79 -8.89 -6.97
N GLY A 143 2.79 -8.67 -6.13
CA GLY A 143 3.89 -7.75 -6.34
C GLY A 143 4.76 -7.71 -5.10
N ARG A 144 6.09 -7.68 -5.27
CA ARG A 144 7.05 -7.78 -4.17
C ARG A 144 8.13 -6.70 -4.27
N THR A 145 8.30 -5.92 -3.22
CA THR A 145 9.35 -4.90 -3.18
C THR A 145 10.40 -5.22 -2.15
N LEU A 146 11.67 -5.15 -2.55
CA LEU A 146 12.81 -5.30 -1.64
C LEU A 146 13.82 -4.16 -1.83
N PHE A 147 13.99 -3.36 -0.78
CA PHE A 147 15.07 -2.38 -0.66
C PHE A 147 16.20 -3.01 0.16
N ASN A 148 17.38 -3.10 -0.41
CA ASN A 148 18.49 -3.89 0.14
C ASN A 148 19.83 -3.17 -0.05
N ASN A 149 20.61 -3.05 1.03
CA ASN A 149 21.91 -2.37 0.99
C ASN A 149 21.81 -0.93 0.46
N LEU A 150 20.84 -0.15 0.97
CA LEU A 150 20.67 1.25 0.58
C LEU A 150 21.32 2.17 1.60
N THR A 151 21.99 3.21 1.11
CA THR A 151 22.43 4.33 1.94
C THR A 151 21.44 5.47 1.81
N ILE A 152 20.89 5.94 2.92
CA ILE A 152 19.81 6.93 2.96
C ILE A 152 20.26 8.07 3.87
N THR A 153 20.25 9.31 3.35
CA THR A 153 20.81 10.44 4.08
C THR A 153 20.08 11.77 3.84
N ASN A 154 20.13 12.64 4.86
CA ASN A 154 19.59 14.00 4.85
C ASN A 154 18.11 14.09 4.42
N PHE A 155 17.24 13.35 5.11
CA PHE A 155 15.78 13.47 5.03
C PHE A 155 15.27 14.05 6.34
N ASN A 156 15.15 15.38 6.36
CA ASN A 156 14.85 16.21 7.53
C ASN A 156 13.87 17.32 7.13
N GLU A 157 13.49 18.18 8.08
CA GLU A 157 12.89 19.47 7.78
C GLU A 157 13.94 20.53 7.42
N GLN A 158 13.87 21.09 6.20
CA GLN A 158 14.66 22.24 5.77
C GLN A 158 13.85 23.12 4.82
N CYS A 159 14.26 24.38 4.63
CA CYS A 159 13.53 25.35 3.81
C CYS A 159 12.04 25.56 4.20
N GLY A 160 11.66 25.21 5.44
CA GLY A 160 10.26 25.20 5.90
C GLY A 160 9.43 24.02 5.39
N VAL A 161 10.07 22.93 4.94
CA VAL A 161 9.41 21.76 4.37
C VAL A 161 10.06 20.46 4.88
N LYS A 162 9.25 19.53 5.40
CA LYS A 162 9.72 18.20 5.83
C LYS A 162 9.78 17.24 4.65
N ASN A 163 10.94 16.56 4.50
CA ASN A 163 11.23 15.64 3.41
C ASN A 163 11.27 14.21 3.94
N TYR A 164 10.69 13.25 3.23
CA TYR A 164 10.47 11.90 3.76
C TYR A 164 11.25 10.83 2.98
N VAL A 165 11.86 9.88 3.68
CA VAL A 165 12.58 8.77 3.04
C VAL A 165 11.66 7.91 2.18
N LEU A 166 10.48 7.55 2.71
CA LEU A 166 9.54 6.64 2.08
C LEU A 166 8.10 7.13 2.23
N ALA A 167 7.31 7.18 1.15
CA ALA A 167 5.91 7.59 1.22
C ALA A 167 4.98 6.74 0.33
N THR A 168 3.69 6.66 0.67
CA THR A 168 2.70 5.99 -0.21
C THR A 168 2.49 6.77 -1.51
N ASN A 169 2.17 6.11 -2.63
CA ASN A 169 1.73 6.85 -3.82
C ASN A 169 0.35 7.45 -3.58
N ARG A 170 0.30 8.76 -3.31
CA ARG A 170 -0.93 9.51 -3.00
C ARG A 170 -2.06 9.27 -4.01
N ASP A 171 -1.71 9.13 -5.28
CA ASP A 171 -2.66 9.12 -6.40
C ASP A 171 -3.05 7.67 -6.82
N ASN A 172 -2.77 6.70 -5.95
CA ASN A 172 -3.25 5.31 -6.01
C ASN A 172 -4.01 4.99 -4.71
N ASP A 173 -5.33 5.12 -4.76
CA ASP A 173 -6.27 4.80 -3.67
C ASP A 173 -6.61 3.30 -3.55
N ASP A 174 -6.26 2.49 -4.56
CA ASP A 174 -6.62 1.07 -4.68
C ASP A 174 -5.86 0.16 -3.70
N ALA A 175 -4.55 0.02 -3.90
CA ALA A 175 -3.68 -0.84 -3.13
C ALA A 175 -2.21 -0.39 -3.24
N GLN A 176 -1.43 -0.53 -2.16
CA GLN A 176 0.02 -0.31 -2.15
C GLN A 176 0.68 -1.65 -1.79
N HIS A 177 1.45 -2.25 -2.71
CA HIS A 177 2.06 -3.56 -2.47
C HIS A 177 3.14 -3.47 -1.38
N PRO A 178 3.29 -4.52 -0.54
CA PRO A 178 4.15 -4.45 0.64
C PRO A 178 5.62 -4.20 0.28
N VAL A 179 6.29 -3.40 1.10
CA VAL A 179 7.70 -3.04 0.97
C VAL A 179 8.51 -3.76 2.05
N MET A 180 9.51 -4.52 1.64
CA MET A 180 10.51 -5.12 2.52
C MET A 180 11.80 -4.31 2.48
N MET A 181 12.46 -4.12 3.64
CA MET A 181 13.74 -3.43 3.76
C MET A 181 14.75 -4.31 4.52
N LYS A 182 16.04 -4.21 4.17
CA LYS A 182 17.18 -4.79 4.90
C LYS A 182 18.52 -4.14 4.53
N ASN A 183 19.55 -4.29 5.37
CA ASN A 183 20.88 -3.70 5.20
C ASN A 183 20.85 -2.17 4.93
N ILE A 184 19.92 -1.44 5.54
CA ILE A 184 19.74 0.00 5.30
C ILE A 184 20.69 0.81 6.19
N HIS A 185 21.41 1.76 5.61
CA HIS A 185 22.37 2.62 6.30
C HIS A 185 21.82 4.05 6.35
N ILE A 186 21.42 4.50 7.54
CA ILE A 186 20.76 5.81 7.74
C ILE A 186 21.73 6.81 8.36
N TYR A 187 21.87 7.98 7.75
CA TYR A 187 22.71 9.08 8.26
C TYR A 187 21.98 10.42 8.22
N GLY A 188 21.93 11.16 9.34
CA GLY A 188 21.34 12.50 9.35
C GLY A 188 19.87 12.55 8.89
N VAL A 189 19.07 11.55 9.25
CA VAL A 189 17.62 11.46 8.98
C VAL A 189 16.87 11.52 10.31
N GLU A 190 16.00 12.51 10.48
CA GLU A 190 15.07 12.60 11.60
C GLU A 190 14.11 11.39 11.64
N ASN A 191 13.76 10.90 12.83
CA ASN A 191 12.83 9.78 12.92
C ASN A 191 11.44 10.15 12.34
N SER A 192 10.95 11.38 12.57
CA SER A 192 9.74 11.94 11.95
C SER A 192 9.72 11.83 10.43
N SER A 193 10.90 11.92 9.81
CA SER A 193 11.10 12.04 8.37
C SER A 193 11.40 10.69 7.69
N LYS A 194 11.26 9.56 8.40
CA LYS A 194 11.41 8.22 7.80
C LYS A 194 10.24 7.80 6.91
N ILE A 195 9.00 8.00 7.34
CA ILE A 195 7.81 7.48 6.65
C ILE A 195 6.71 8.55 6.58
N TRP A 196 6.02 8.64 5.45
CA TRP A 196 4.73 9.32 5.34
C TRP A 196 3.69 8.44 4.67
N ILE A 197 2.72 7.92 5.43
CA ILE A 197 1.52 7.33 4.84
C ILE A 197 0.47 8.43 4.69
N HIS A 198 0.02 8.68 3.46
CA HIS A 198 -1.07 9.63 3.18
C HIS A 198 -2.38 9.17 3.83
N ARG A 199 -3.36 10.07 4.01
CA ARG A 199 -4.74 9.67 4.36
C ARG A 199 -5.54 9.36 3.08
N PRO A 200 -6.54 8.45 3.13
CA PRO A 200 -7.46 8.23 2.01
C PRO A 200 -8.14 9.53 1.59
N ASN A 201 -8.27 9.73 0.27
CA ASN A 201 -8.97 10.91 -0.26
C ASN A 201 -10.48 10.80 0.00
N LEU A 202 -11.04 11.84 0.62
CA LEU A 202 -12.47 11.92 0.92
C LEU A 202 -13.33 12.10 -0.34
N ASP A 203 -12.79 12.71 -1.39
CA ASP A 203 -13.52 12.93 -2.65
C ASP A 203 -13.79 11.61 -3.40
N LYS A 204 -13.00 10.57 -3.11
CA LYS A 204 -13.14 9.21 -3.62
C LYS A 204 -14.22 8.40 -2.90
N ILE A 205 -14.91 8.99 -1.91
CA ILE A 205 -16.07 8.39 -1.25
C ILE A 205 -17.34 8.83 -2.00
N ASN A 206 -17.47 8.34 -3.24
CA ASN A 206 -18.60 8.60 -4.13
C ASN A 206 -18.95 7.35 -4.95
N ILE A 207 -20.15 7.32 -5.54
CA ILE A 207 -20.75 6.16 -6.22
C ILE A 207 -19.90 5.52 -7.33
N TRP A 208 -18.96 6.25 -7.93
CA TRP A 208 -18.10 5.73 -8.99
C TRP A 208 -16.85 5.05 -8.43
N ASP A 209 -16.19 5.70 -7.46
CA ASP A 209 -14.93 5.24 -6.85
C ASP A 209 -15.18 4.23 -5.69
N CYS A 210 -15.01 4.64 -4.43
CA CYS A 210 -15.10 3.76 -3.23
C CYS A 210 -16.48 3.76 -2.54
N ILE A 211 -17.48 4.31 -3.23
CA ILE A 211 -18.93 4.31 -2.96
C ILE A 211 -19.35 5.03 -1.69
N ASP A 212 -19.06 4.46 -0.52
CA ASP A 212 -19.59 4.92 0.77
C ASP A 212 -18.69 4.62 1.98
N MET A 213 -17.40 4.35 1.74
CA MET A 213 -16.34 4.22 2.75
C MET A 213 -14.99 4.66 2.15
N ASP A 214 -13.99 5.02 2.96
CA ASP A 214 -12.61 5.27 2.50
C ASP A 214 -12.09 4.14 1.57
N CYS A 215 -11.22 4.47 0.61
CA CYS A 215 -10.44 3.50 -0.16
C CYS A 215 -9.29 2.90 0.66
N ASP A 216 -8.87 1.67 0.35
CA ASP A 216 -7.98 0.90 1.25
C ASP A 216 -6.46 1.03 1.03
N ALA A 217 -5.97 1.58 -0.09
CA ALA A 217 -4.52 1.70 -0.34
C ALA A 217 -3.72 2.27 0.85
N MET A 218 -4.21 3.40 1.37
CA MET A 218 -3.60 4.12 2.49
C MET A 218 -3.86 3.46 3.84
N LYS A 219 -4.82 2.53 3.91
CA LYS A 219 -5.29 1.89 5.14
C LYS A 219 -4.74 0.48 5.32
N LYS A 220 -4.14 -0.11 4.28
CA LYS A 220 -3.61 -1.49 4.25
C LYS A 220 -2.16 -1.59 3.74
N ALA A 221 -1.49 -0.46 3.48
CA ALA A 221 -0.06 -0.43 3.15
C ALA A 221 0.78 -1.09 4.26
N LEU A 222 1.89 -1.74 3.90
CA LEU A 222 2.77 -2.45 4.85
C LEU A 222 4.24 -2.18 4.55
N LEU A 223 4.99 -1.85 5.60
CA LEU A 223 6.45 -1.99 5.65
C LEU A 223 6.82 -3.24 6.48
N ASN A 224 7.84 -3.97 6.05
CA ASN A 224 8.53 -4.97 6.87
C ASN A 224 10.05 -4.74 6.82
N ASP A 225 10.63 -4.34 7.96
CA ASP A 225 12.07 -4.24 8.15
C ASP A 225 12.59 -5.58 8.70
N LEU A 226 13.30 -6.31 7.83
CA LEU A 226 13.62 -7.72 8.02
C LEU A 226 14.80 -7.95 8.98
N ASP A 227 15.62 -6.93 9.23
CA ASP A 227 16.81 -7.00 10.08
C ASP A 227 16.94 -5.84 11.08
N GLY A 228 16.03 -4.86 11.04
CA GLY A 228 16.01 -3.72 11.96
C GLY A 228 16.87 -2.54 11.52
N SER A 229 17.53 -2.64 10.37
CA SER A 229 18.42 -1.60 9.85
C SER A 229 17.71 -0.28 9.50
N PHE A 230 16.38 -0.28 9.35
CA PHE A 230 15.59 0.92 9.09
C PHE A 230 14.87 1.47 10.33
N LEU A 231 14.30 0.59 11.18
CA LEU A 231 13.47 0.94 12.33
C LEU A 231 14.24 0.97 13.67
N GLY A 232 15.43 0.38 13.72
CA GLY A 232 16.27 0.19 14.91
C GLY A 232 16.26 -1.26 15.44
N GLU A 233 15.17 -1.97 15.22
CA GLU A 233 14.96 -3.39 15.54
C GLU A 233 14.05 -4.01 14.46
N PRO A 234 14.14 -5.33 14.17
CA PRO A 234 13.26 -5.99 13.22
C PRO A 234 11.78 -5.72 13.54
N GLY A 235 10.97 -5.47 12.52
CA GLY A 235 9.62 -4.99 12.76
C GLY A 235 8.86 -4.54 11.52
N THR A 236 7.67 -4.02 11.75
CA THR A 236 6.72 -3.64 10.70
C THR A 236 6.17 -2.24 10.94
N VAL A 237 5.71 -1.60 9.86
CA VAL A 237 4.95 -0.35 9.95
C VAL A 237 3.63 -0.52 9.22
N ILE A 238 2.55 -0.23 9.93
CA ILE A 238 1.16 -0.31 9.44
C ILE A 238 0.46 1.05 9.64
N PRO A 239 -0.39 1.50 8.71
CA PRO A 239 -1.15 2.72 8.88
C PRO A 239 -2.19 2.61 10.00
N GLN A 240 -2.59 3.76 10.52
CA GLN A 240 -3.76 3.89 11.38
C GLN A 240 -5.05 3.72 10.55
N SER A 241 -5.51 2.49 10.35
CA SER A 241 -6.70 2.17 9.54
C SER A 241 -8.02 2.65 10.18
N GLU A 242 -8.01 2.88 11.50
CA GLU A 242 -9.11 3.38 12.31
C GLU A 242 -9.19 4.91 12.43
N PHE A 243 -8.40 5.65 11.63
CA PHE A 243 -8.41 7.11 11.64
C PHE A 243 -9.81 7.70 11.40
N GLU A 244 -10.26 8.57 12.31
CA GLU A 244 -11.63 9.06 12.41
C GLU A 244 -12.72 7.95 12.53
N TRP A 245 -12.47 6.88 13.28
CA TRP A 245 -13.53 5.88 13.59
C TRP A 245 -14.79 6.55 14.17
N GLY A 246 -15.95 6.23 13.60
CA GLY A 246 -17.22 6.89 13.86
C GLY A 246 -17.60 7.95 12.79
N SER A 247 -16.66 8.37 11.94
CA SER A 247 -16.89 9.36 10.88
C SER A 247 -17.83 8.83 9.79
N GLN A 248 -19.05 9.36 9.77
CA GLN A 248 -20.02 9.16 8.69
C GLN A 248 -19.44 9.60 7.33
N LYS A 249 -18.63 10.67 7.30
CA LYS A 249 -17.97 11.17 6.08
C LYS A 249 -17.00 10.14 5.50
N ARG A 250 -16.30 9.38 6.34
CA ARG A 250 -15.41 8.27 5.93
C ARG A 250 -16.11 6.93 5.74
N GLY A 251 -17.39 6.84 6.09
CA GLY A 251 -18.10 5.57 6.16
C GLY A 251 -17.41 4.55 7.07
N LEU A 252 -16.79 4.99 8.16
CA LEU A 252 -15.96 4.17 9.04
C LEU A 252 -16.51 4.22 10.47
N GLY A 253 -16.82 3.08 11.07
CA GLY A 253 -17.33 3.00 12.44
C GLY A 253 -18.24 1.80 12.71
N ASP A 254 -18.75 1.71 13.93
CA ASP A 254 -19.64 0.65 14.43
C ASP A 254 -20.85 0.37 13.51
N PHE A 255 -21.41 1.43 12.92
CA PHE A 255 -22.53 1.39 11.98
C PHE A 255 -22.23 0.67 10.65
N ARG A 256 -20.95 0.30 10.42
CA ARG A 256 -20.46 -0.46 9.26
C ARG A 256 -20.08 -1.90 9.59
N ILE A 257 -20.13 -2.32 10.86
CA ILE A 257 -19.87 -3.72 11.21
C ILE A 257 -20.98 -4.61 10.59
N PRO A 258 -20.64 -5.71 9.87
CA PRO A 258 -21.60 -6.65 9.34
C PRO A 258 -22.62 -7.11 10.38
N LYS A 259 -23.92 -7.11 10.05
CA LYS A 259 -24.97 -7.54 10.98
C LYS A 259 -24.79 -9.01 11.40
N GLU A 260 -24.29 -9.81 10.48
CA GLU A 260 -23.86 -11.20 10.67
C GLU A 260 -22.78 -11.33 11.76
N MET A 261 -21.97 -10.29 11.98
CA MET A 261 -20.95 -10.24 13.03
C MET A 261 -21.53 -9.95 14.41
N LEU A 262 -22.50 -9.04 14.45
CA LEU A 262 -23.27 -8.71 15.64
C LEU A 262 -24.31 -9.78 16.00
N ALA A 263 -24.63 -10.74 15.13
CA ALA A 263 -25.57 -11.82 15.44
C ALA A 263 -24.95 -12.88 16.38
N ALA A 264 -25.58 -13.09 17.54
CA ALA A 264 -25.26 -14.15 18.49
C ALA A 264 -25.96 -15.49 18.12
N PRO A 265 -25.48 -16.66 18.60
CA PRO A 265 -26.04 -17.97 18.24
C PRO A 265 -27.51 -18.19 18.64
N ASN A 266 -28.02 -17.44 19.62
CA ASN A 266 -29.41 -17.43 20.06
C ASN A 266 -30.33 -16.52 19.20
N GLY A 267 -29.80 -15.87 18.16
CA GLY A 267 -30.52 -14.91 17.32
C GLY A 267 -30.61 -13.49 17.86
N SER A 268 -30.08 -13.19 19.05
CA SER A 268 -30.01 -11.80 19.55
C SER A 268 -28.87 -11.00 18.89
N MET A 269 -29.00 -9.67 18.90
CA MET A 269 -27.95 -8.77 18.41
C MET A 269 -27.03 -8.32 19.56
N ILE A 270 -25.74 -8.59 19.42
CA ILE A 270 -24.65 -8.09 20.26
C ILE A 270 -24.42 -6.61 19.94
N PRO A 271 -24.31 -5.72 20.94
CA PRO A 271 -23.86 -4.35 20.73
C PRO A 271 -22.46 -4.28 20.08
N PRO A 272 -22.23 -3.39 19.10
CA PRO A 272 -20.92 -3.17 18.49
C PRO A 272 -19.76 -3.01 19.49
N ASN A 273 -19.94 -2.17 20.51
CA ASN A 273 -18.97 -1.91 21.58
C ASN A 273 -18.75 -3.08 22.57
N GLN A 274 -19.49 -4.18 22.43
CA GLN A 274 -19.26 -5.44 23.15
C GLN A 274 -18.63 -6.52 22.25
N THR A 275 -18.49 -6.25 20.96
CA THR A 275 -17.98 -7.23 19.98
C THR A 275 -16.45 -7.23 19.94
N TYR A 276 -15.82 -6.08 20.15
CA TYR A 276 -14.36 -5.86 20.06
C TYR A 276 -13.90 -4.80 21.08
N LYS A 277 -12.59 -4.69 21.32
CA LYS A 277 -11.99 -3.70 22.25
C LYS A 277 -11.44 -2.47 21.53
N TYR A 278 -10.76 -2.67 20.41
CA TYR A 278 -10.02 -1.64 19.67
C TYR A 278 -10.28 -1.72 18.16
N PRO A 279 -10.56 -0.60 17.47
CA PRO A 279 -10.76 -0.60 16.04
C PRO A 279 -9.42 -0.61 15.27
N GLY A 280 -9.48 -1.05 14.01
CA GLY A 280 -8.34 -1.07 13.09
C GLY A 280 -7.52 -2.35 13.13
N ILE A 281 -6.41 -2.36 12.37
CA ILE A 281 -5.51 -3.51 12.23
C ILE A 281 -5.02 -3.99 13.61
N VAL A 282 -4.95 -5.32 13.79
CA VAL A 282 -4.41 -5.95 15.00
C VAL A 282 -3.02 -5.42 15.34
N ARG A 283 -2.82 -5.00 16.59
CA ARG A 283 -1.57 -4.40 17.08
C ARG A 283 -1.49 -4.57 18.58
N ASP A 284 -0.50 -5.26 19.12
CA ASP A 284 -0.35 -5.32 20.59
C ASP A 284 0.16 -3.95 21.08
N GLU A 285 -0.54 -3.34 22.04
CA GLU A 285 -0.25 -1.99 22.53
C GLU A 285 1.12 -1.87 23.21
N ASN A 286 1.69 -2.99 23.66
CA ASN A 286 3.03 -3.07 24.25
C ASN A 286 4.11 -3.23 23.16
N LEU A 287 3.74 -3.68 21.97
CA LEU A 287 4.63 -3.97 20.85
C LEU A 287 4.59 -2.91 19.74
N CYS A 288 3.55 -2.08 19.71
CA CYS A 288 3.25 -1.13 18.64
C CYS A 288 3.10 0.32 19.14
N GLN A 289 4.08 1.16 18.83
CA GLN A 289 4.05 2.60 19.12
C GLN A 289 3.39 3.37 17.98
N TYR A 290 2.40 4.22 18.25
CA TYR A 290 1.91 5.19 17.26
C TYR A 290 2.90 6.33 17.04
N ILE A 291 3.21 6.66 15.78
CA ILE A 291 4.09 7.76 15.41
C ILE A 291 3.29 8.77 14.57
N HIS A 292 3.02 9.93 15.14
CA HIS A 292 2.16 10.96 14.57
C HIS A 292 2.66 11.45 13.19
N ASP A 293 3.96 11.75 13.05
CA ASP A 293 4.56 12.16 11.77
C ASP A 293 4.42 11.09 10.67
N TRP A 294 4.30 9.79 11.01
CA TRP A 294 4.17 8.72 10.01
C TRP A 294 2.71 8.41 9.66
N GLN A 295 1.77 8.87 10.49
CA GLN A 295 0.36 8.48 10.49
C GLN A 295 0.15 6.96 10.66
N ALA A 296 1.08 6.32 11.36
CA ALA A 296 1.29 4.87 11.37
C ALA A 296 1.76 4.35 12.74
N TYR A 297 1.61 3.04 12.94
CA TYR A 297 2.18 2.30 14.06
C TYR A 297 3.50 1.65 13.67
N LYS A 298 4.54 1.87 14.48
CA LYS A 298 5.82 1.14 14.43
C LYS A 298 5.76 -0.04 15.40
N CYS A 299 5.88 -1.26 14.89
CA CYS A 299 5.66 -2.49 15.62
C CYS A 299 6.88 -3.41 15.62
N HIS A 300 7.27 -3.92 16.79
CA HIS A 300 8.37 -4.88 16.98
C HIS A 300 7.87 -6.15 17.67
N GLY A 301 8.43 -7.33 17.35
CA GLY A 301 7.97 -8.61 17.92
C GLY A 301 6.60 -9.12 17.46
N ILE A 302 5.82 -8.32 16.70
CA ILE A 302 4.61 -8.75 16.00
C ILE A 302 4.82 -8.66 14.48
N GLU A 303 4.53 -9.77 13.78
CA GLU A 303 4.70 -9.90 12.34
C GLU A 303 3.39 -9.70 11.59
N HIS A 304 3.27 -8.57 10.89
CA HIS A 304 2.16 -8.32 9.96
C HIS A 304 2.39 -8.98 8.59
N ARG A 305 1.29 -9.30 7.89
CA ARG A 305 1.24 -9.82 6.52
C ARG A 305 0.01 -9.26 5.80
N VAL A 306 0.06 -9.21 4.47
CA VAL A 306 -1.09 -8.81 3.66
C VAL A 306 -2.03 -10.01 3.47
N LEU A 307 -3.26 -9.86 3.94
CA LEU A 307 -4.37 -10.78 3.68
C LEU A 307 -5.09 -10.33 2.39
N LEU A 308 -5.10 -11.16 1.37
CA LEU A 308 -5.78 -10.89 0.10
C LEU A 308 -7.06 -11.74 0.02
N ILE A 309 -8.20 -11.08 -0.21
CA ILE A 309 -9.52 -11.68 -0.31
C ILE A 309 -10.06 -11.40 -1.72
N GLU A 310 -10.24 -12.44 -2.52
CA GLU A 310 -10.57 -12.35 -3.94
C GLU A 310 -11.89 -13.05 -4.26
N SER A 311 -12.80 -12.33 -4.93
CA SER A 311 -14.01 -12.91 -5.53
C SER A 311 -13.61 -13.65 -6.81
N MET A 312 -13.88 -14.96 -6.86
CA MET A 312 -13.60 -15.81 -8.03
C MET A 312 -14.84 -16.03 -8.91
N ASP A 313 -15.96 -15.37 -8.61
CA ASP A 313 -17.18 -15.46 -9.40
C ASP A 313 -17.06 -14.65 -10.71
N PRO A 314 -17.70 -15.06 -11.83
CA PRO A 314 -17.62 -14.36 -13.12
C PRO A 314 -18.09 -12.88 -13.13
N ASP A 315 -18.80 -12.44 -12.09
CA ASP A 315 -19.30 -11.07 -11.91
C ASP A 315 -18.45 -10.24 -10.92
N THR A 316 -17.17 -10.60 -10.78
CA THR A 316 -16.19 -10.04 -9.83
C THR A 316 -16.03 -8.50 -9.85
N ILE A 317 -16.41 -7.84 -10.95
CA ILE A 317 -16.32 -6.37 -11.11
C ILE A 317 -17.66 -5.61 -11.02
N ARG A 318 -18.77 -6.25 -10.58
CA ARG A 318 -20.14 -5.68 -10.72
C ARG A 318 -21.04 -5.65 -9.46
N ARG A 319 -20.56 -6.10 -8.30
CA ARG A 319 -21.38 -6.62 -7.17
C ARG A 319 -20.53 -6.78 -5.88
N ARG A 320 -20.82 -6.12 -4.73
CA ARG A 320 -19.86 -5.76 -3.61
C ARG A 320 -19.92 -6.56 -2.27
N LEU A 321 -18.75 -6.76 -1.64
CA LEU A 321 -18.40 -7.53 -0.43
C LEU A 321 -18.37 -6.61 0.79
N SER A 322 -17.90 -5.38 0.57
CA SER A 322 -17.50 -4.46 1.62
C SER A 322 -18.69 -3.76 2.28
N PRO A 323 -18.57 -3.42 3.58
CA PRO A 323 -17.40 -3.60 4.43
C PRO A 323 -17.18 -5.07 4.85
N VAL A 324 -15.94 -5.55 4.69
CA VAL A 324 -15.47 -6.83 5.23
C VAL A 324 -14.92 -6.58 6.62
N ALA A 325 -15.37 -7.33 7.62
CA ALA A 325 -14.83 -7.24 8.98
C ALA A 325 -13.85 -8.39 9.26
N ILE A 326 -12.63 -8.01 9.65
CA ILE A 326 -11.59 -8.93 10.13
C ILE A 326 -11.55 -8.83 11.64
N HIS A 327 -11.86 -9.94 12.32
CA HIS A 327 -11.91 -10.01 13.77
C HIS A 327 -10.80 -10.90 14.34
N VAL A 328 -10.03 -10.35 15.28
CA VAL A 328 -8.92 -11.06 15.94
C VAL A 328 -9.13 -11.08 17.45
N ASN A 329 -9.25 -12.29 18.00
CA ASN A 329 -9.31 -12.60 19.45
C ASN A 329 -10.27 -11.74 20.28
N ASN A 330 -11.44 -11.37 19.72
CA ASN A 330 -12.43 -10.47 20.34
C ASN A 330 -11.85 -9.12 20.82
N THR A 331 -10.69 -8.73 20.27
CA THR A 331 -9.92 -7.57 20.72
C THR A 331 -9.82 -6.54 19.60
N PHE A 332 -9.42 -6.95 18.40
CA PHE A 332 -9.26 -6.05 17.25
C PHE A 332 -10.28 -6.31 16.15
N LEU A 333 -10.85 -5.23 15.63
CA LEU A 333 -11.80 -5.22 14.51
C LEU A 333 -11.36 -4.21 13.46
N ASP A 334 -10.84 -4.72 12.34
CA ASP A 334 -10.51 -3.92 11.17
C ASP A 334 -11.62 -4.03 10.12
N LEU A 335 -11.92 -2.92 9.44
CA LEU A 335 -12.85 -2.87 8.32
C LEU A 335 -12.09 -2.65 7.01
N ILE A 336 -12.42 -3.45 6.00
CA ILE A 336 -11.82 -3.44 4.67
C ILE A 336 -12.91 -3.07 3.65
N ASN A 337 -12.65 -2.06 2.83
CA ASN A 337 -13.51 -1.62 1.74
C ASN A 337 -13.12 -2.22 0.38
N GLY A 338 -11.83 -2.42 0.15
CA GLY A 338 -11.26 -2.73 -1.15
C GLY A 338 -10.92 -1.49 -2.01
N PRO A 339 -10.50 -1.71 -3.26
CA PRO A 339 -10.10 -0.68 -4.23
C PRO A 339 -11.27 0.02 -4.93
N GLN A 340 -10.96 1.04 -5.76
CA GLN A 340 -11.91 1.78 -6.59
C GLN A 340 -12.58 0.89 -7.65
N ASP A 341 -13.79 1.27 -8.04
CA ASP A 341 -14.69 0.63 -9.01
C ASP A 341 -15.00 -0.86 -8.72
N LEU A 342 -14.42 -1.46 -7.68
CA LEU A 342 -14.39 -2.90 -7.44
C LEU A 342 -15.47 -3.36 -6.47
N ILE A 343 -16.66 -3.30 -7.05
CA ILE A 343 -17.87 -3.95 -6.60
C ILE A 343 -17.59 -5.51 -6.73
N LEU A 344 -16.95 -6.15 -5.74
CA LEU A 344 -16.57 -7.61 -5.63
C LEU A 344 -17.40 -8.39 -4.56
N ARG A 345 -18.11 -9.55 -4.73
CA ARG A 345 -18.91 -10.21 -3.64
C ARG A 345 -18.81 -11.75 -3.48
N ILE A 346 -19.72 -12.30 -2.67
CA ILE A 346 -20.01 -13.72 -2.48
C ILE A 346 -21.12 -14.19 -3.43
N ASN A 347 -20.80 -15.16 -4.29
CA ASN A 347 -21.42 -16.48 -4.27
C ASN A 347 -20.34 -17.51 -3.88
N ASN A 348 -20.49 -18.79 -4.21
CA ASN A 348 -19.78 -19.88 -3.51
C ASN A 348 -18.25 -19.87 -3.68
N ASN A 349 -17.69 -19.10 -4.63
CA ASN A 349 -16.28 -19.17 -4.99
C ASN A 349 -15.51 -17.88 -4.60
N PHE A 350 -14.71 -17.98 -3.54
CA PHE A 350 -13.75 -16.95 -3.15
C PHE A 350 -12.39 -17.59 -2.83
N ARG A 351 -11.33 -16.79 -2.83
CA ARG A 351 -10.00 -17.20 -2.36
C ARG A 351 -9.52 -16.26 -1.26
N VAL A 352 -8.83 -16.83 -0.27
CA VAL A 352 -8.15 -16.10 0.78
C VAL A 352 -6.70 -16.53 0.77
N TRP A 353 -5.80 -15.58 0.54
CA TRP A 353 -4.36 -15.81 0.51
C TRP A 353 -3.68 -14.94 1.57
N ILE A 354 -2.67 -15.50 2.24
CA ILE A 354 -1.71 -14.70 3.02
C ILE A 354 -0.48 -14.51 2.13
N VAL A 355 -0.25 -13.29 1.66
CA VAL A 355 0.90 -12.99 0.80
C VAL A 355 2.17 -12.99 1.65
N ASN A 356 3.07 -13.91 1.35
CA ASN A 356 4.20 -14.26 2.21
C ASN A 356 5.41 -14.71 1.37
N ASN A 357 6.62 -14.53 1.89
CA ASN A 357 7.86 -15.04 1.28
C ASN A 357 8.48 -16.09 2.23
N ASP A 358 8.20 -17.36 1.93
CA ASP A 358 8.96 -18.56 2.35
C ASP A 358 8.97 -19.03 3.83
N TYR A 359 8.08 -18.52 4.72
CA TYR A 359 7.95 -19.06 6.09
C TYR A 359 6.51 -19.45 6.49
N PHE A 360 6.30 -20.72 6.86
CA PHE A 360 5.03 -21.25 7.35
C PHE A 360 4.52 -20.51 8.60
N LEU A 361 3.26 -20.07 8.57
CA LEU A 361 2.54 -19.69 9.78
C LEU A 361 1.99 -20.94 10.49
N LYS A 362 2.15 -21.01 11.82
CA LYS A 362 1.42 -21.94 12.68
C LYS A 362 0.37 -21.18 13.49
N ASN A 363 -0.81 -21.78 13.65
CA ASN A 363 -1.86 -21.41 14.61
C ASN A 363 -2.32 -19.94 14.55
N PHE A 364 -3.00 -19.55 13.46
CA PHE A 364 -3.78 -18.31 13.40
C PHE A 364 -5.25 -18.64 13.11
N ARG A 365 -6.19 -18.00 13.82
CA ARG A 365 -7.63 -18.10 13.57
C ARG A 365 -8.16 -16.73 13.17
N ILE A 366 -8.72 -16.60 11.96
CA ILE A 366 -9.41 -15.38 11.53
C ILE A 366 -10.89 -15.69 11.37
N LYS A 367 -11.74 -14.94 12.06
CA LYS A 367 -13.19 -14.96 11.82
C LYS A 367 -13.53 -13.86 10.82
N ILE A 368 -13.66 -14.23 9.55
CA ILE A 368 -14.06 -13.30 8.47
C ILE A 368 -15.59 -13.32 8.39
N LYS A 369 -16.22 -12.16 8.62
CA LYS A 369 -17.67 -12.01 8.45
C LYS A 369 -17.98 -10.91 7.44
N LEU A 370 -18.99 -11.19 6.61
CA LEU A 370 -19.30 -10.48 5.37
C LEU A 370 -20.80 -10.17 5.32
N SER A 371 -21.15 -8.94 4.99
CA SER A 371 -22.55 -8.49 4.85
C SER A 371 -22.94 -8.39 3.38
N ARG A 372 -24.09 -8.96 2.98
CA ARG A 372 -24.64 -8.78 1.62
C ARG A 372 -25.69 -7.65 1.62
N ARG A 373 -25.38 -6.49 1.03
CA ARG A 373 -26.31 -5.35 0.95
C ARG A 373 -27.09 -5.31 -0.38
N VAL A 374 -28.05 -6.23 -0.57
CA VAL A 374 -28.99 -6.24 -1.71
C VAL A 374 -30.41 -6.62 -1.25
N SER A 375 -31.44 -6.04 -1.84
CA SER A 375 -32.85 -6.08 -1.43
C SER A 375 -33.63 -7.40 -1.71
N THR A 376 -32.96 -8.52 -1.95
CA THR A 376 -33.60 -9.79 -2.35
C THR A 376 -33.31 -10.93 -1.37
N LYS A 377 -34.33 -11.80 -1.15
CA LYS A 377 -34.34 -12.86 -0.13
C LYS A 377 -33.37 -14.02 -0.45
N TRP A 378 -32.08 -13.82 -0.17
CA TRP A 378 -31.06 -14.87 -0.21
C TRP A 378 -30.23 -14.84 1.08
N PRO A 379 -29.87 -16.00 1.68
CA PRO A 379 -29.12 -16.04 2.93
C PRO A 379 -27.70 -15.48 2.78
N SER A 380 -27.24 -14.74 3.78
CA SER A 380 -25.83 -14.34 3.91
C SER A 380 -24.98 -15.47 4.49
N SER A 381 -23.65 -15.34 4.37
CA SER A 381 -22.69 -16.44 4.50
C SER A 381 -21.66 -16.09 5.56
N VAL A 382 -21.56 -16.88 6.63
CA VAL A 382 -20.50 -16.77 7.65
C VAL A 382 -19.43 -17.81 7.35
N PHE A 383 -18.17 -17.38 7.23
CA PHE A 383 -17.04 -18.28 6.98
C PHE A 383 -16.06 -18.23 8.16
N GLU A 384 -16.01 -19.33 8.91
CA GLU A 384 -15.04 -19.51 10.00
C GLU A 384 -13.82 -20.28 9.45
N ILE A 385 -12.78 -19.53 9.07
CA ILE A 385 -11.57 -20.09 8.46
C ILE A 385 -10.68 -20.65 9.57
N ASN A 386 -10.90 -21.93 9.88
CA ASN A 386 -10.11 -22.68 10.86
C ASN A 386 -8.79 -23.22 10.28
N GLU A 387 -8.68 -23.34 8.96
CA GLU A 387 -7.46 -23.76 8.25
C GLU A 387 -7.22 -22.85 7.03
N PHE A 388 -5.96 -22.50 6.79
CA PHE A 388 -5.55 -21.67 5.64
C PHE A 388 -4.89 -22.54 4.56
N PHE A 389 -5.30 -22.35 3.31
CA PHE A 389 -4.62 -22.92 2.15
C PHE A 389 -3.30 -22.17 1.87
N PHE A 390 -2.25 -22.57 2.58
CA PHE A 390 -0.89 -22.10 2.31
C PHE A 390 -0.38 -22.71 1.00
N HIS A 391 -0.40 -21.96 -0.10
CA HIS A 391 0.44 -22.27 -1.25
C HIS A 391 1.90 -21.97 -0.94
N ASN A 392 2.68 -23.02 -0.67
CA ASN A 392 4.11 -22.97 -0.95
C ASN A 392 4.29 -22.92 -2.48
N ARG A 393 5.03 -21.94 -2.99
CA ARG A 393 5.27 -21.72 -4.43
C ARG A 393 6.26 -22.72 -5.05
N LYS A 394 6.09 -24.02 -4.74
CA LYS A 394 6.96 -25.14 -5.16
C LYS A 394 6.21 -26.38 -5.66
N SER A 395 4.92 -26.24 -5.96
CA SER A 395 4.06 -27.25 -6.62
C SER A 395 3.21 -26.59 -7.70
#